data_AF-A0A7C7MF34-F1
#
_entry.id   AF-A0A7C7MF34-F1
#
_cell.length_a   1.000
_cell.length_b   1.000
_cell.length_c   1.000
_cell.angle_alpha   90.00
_cell.angle_beta   90.00
_cell.angle_gamma   90.00
#
_symmetry.space_group_name_H-M   'P 1'
#
loop_
_entity.id
_entity.type
_entity.pdbx_description
1 polymer ?
#
loop_
_entity_poly.entity_id
_entity_poly.type
_entity_poly.pdbx_seq_one_letter_code
_entity_poly.pdbx_strand_id
1 'polypeptide(L)'
;ESKAYEERISAMDFTIAADDGNNVERYNKADIIIVGVSRTGKTPVSIYLALINGLSVANYPLVDLELESQQLPNSLKRFKNKIFGLTIAPKRLQEIREKRRPSGKYASPHQVQAEIRYSESLFNKYSIPYIDTTTISVEEIATSIRTRLFNNRI
;
A
#
# COMPACT_ATOMS: atom_id res chain seq x y z
N GLU A 1 28.44 0.16 -12.98
CA GLU A 1 27.95 0.82 -11.74
C GLU A 1 26.93 1.95 -11.99
N SER A 2 26.97 2.75 -13.07
CA SER A 2 26.00 3.86 -13.26
C SER A 2 24.56 3.40 -13.55
N LYS A 3 24.34 2.31 -14.30
CA LYS A 3 22.99 1.90 -14.72
C LYS A 3 22.06 1.49 -13.55
N ALA A 4 22.54 0.68 -12.61
CA ALA A 4 21.73 0.28 -11.45
C ALA A 4 21.45 1.46 -10.50
N TYR A 5 22.36 2.43 -10.45
CA TYR A 5 22.17 3.67 -9.71
C TYR A 5 21.10 4.56 -10.39
N GLU A 6 21.19 4.74 -11.70
CA GLU A 6 20.19 5.46 -12.51
C GLU A 6 18.79 4.84 -12.41
N GLU A 7 18.70 3.51 -12.45
CA GLU A 7 17.44 2.77 -12.26
C GLU A 7 16.82 3.04 -10.88
N ARG A 8 17.63 3.09 -9.81
CA ARG A 8 17.14 3.43 -8.45
C ARG A 8 16.67 4.89 -8.35
N ILE A 9 17.38 5.83 -8.97
CA ILE A 9 16.96 7.23 -9.01
C ILE A 9 15.61 7.34 -9.76
N SER A 10 15.48 6.69 -10.91
CA SER A 10 14.23 6.69 -11.66
C SER A 10 13.06 6.07 -10.90
N ALA A 11 13.31 4.95 -10.20
CA ALA A 11 12.32 4.30 -9.35
C ALA A 11 11.88 5.20 -8.18
N MET A 12 12.83 5.92 -7.57
CA MET A 12 12.56 6.86 -6.50
C MET A 12 11.74 8.05 -6.98
N ASP A 13 12.12 8.68 -8.10
CA ASP A 13 11.41 9.80 -8.71
C ASP A 13 9.97 9.40 -9.09
N PHE A 14 9.80 8.21 -9.65
CA PHE A 14 8.48 7.65 -9.93
C PHE A 14 7.66 7.51 -8.66
N THR A 15 8.24 6.90 -7.62
CA THR A 15 7.55 6.55 -6.36
C THR A 15 7.10 7.79 -5.60
N ILE A 16 7.97 8.80 -5.50
CA ILE A 16 7.62 10.10 -4.90
C ILE A 16 6.45 10.73 -5.65
N ALA A 17 6.51 10.73 -6.99
CA ALA A 17 5.46 11.29 -7.83
C ALA A 17 4.15 10.45 -7.86
N ALA A 18 4.14 9.24 -7.29
CA ALA A 18 3.02 8.32 -7.27
C ALA A 18 2.49 8.01 -5.86
N ASP A 19 2.95 8.73 -4.82
CA ASP A 19 2.56 8.50 -3.41
C ASP A 19 1.09 8.85 -3.13
N ASP A 20 0.55 9.88 -3.80
CA ASP A 20 -0.79 10.41 -3.52
C ASP A 20 -1.92 9.70 -4.26
N GLY A 21 -1.63 8.71 -5.12
CA GLY A 21 -2.65 7.96 -5.86
C GLY A 21 -3.41 8.73 -6.96
N ASN A 22 -3.06 9.99 -7.21
CA ASN A 22 -3.80 10.90 -8.08
C ASN A 22 -3.66 10.66 -9.60
N ASN A 23 -2.78 9.74 -10.04
CA ASN A 23 -2.53 9.53 -11.46
C ASN A 23 -2.51 8.04 -11.83
N VAL A 24 -3.69 7.54 -12.21
CA VAL A 24 -3.94 6.14 -12.60
C VAL A 24 -3.10 5.71 -13.80
N GLU A 25 -2.73 6.62 -14.71
CA GLU A 25 -1.90 6.28 -15.87
C GLU A 25 -0.50 5.82 -15.46
N ARG A 26 0.00 6.30 -14.31
CA ARG A 26 1.30 5.89 -13.76
C ARG A 26 1.30 4.42 -13.35
N TYR A 27 0.14 3.84 -13.03
CA TYR A 27 0.07 2.44 -12.66
C TYR A 27 0.54 1.52 -13.76
N ASN A 28 0.55 1.91 -15.04
CA ASN A 28 1.18 1.11 -16.09
C ASN A 28 2.66 0.84 -15.84
N LYS A 29 3.38 1.86 -15.38
CA LYS A 29 4.82 1.84 -15.17
C LYS A 29 5.24 1.39 -13.77
N ALA A 30 4.28 1.24 -12.85
CA ALA A 30 4.55 0.73 -11.52
C ALA A 30 4.88 -0.77 -11.58
N ASP A 31 5.96 -1.16 -10.90
CA ASP A 31 6.29 -2.55 -10.62
C ASP A 31 5.31 -3.13 -9.59
N ILE A 32 4.92 -2.30 -8.61
CA ILE A 32 4.06 -2.68 -7.49
C ILE A 32 3.10 -1.54 -7.17
N ILE A 33 1.85 -1.89 -6.83
CA ILE A 33 0.86 -0.97 -6.31
C ILE A 33 0.51 -1.38 -4.88
N ILE A 34 0.87 -0.54 -3.90
CA ILE A 34 0.54 -0.79 -2.50
C ILE A 34 -0.82 -0.16 -2.19
N VAL A 35 -1.75 -0.98 -1.73
CA VAL A 35 -3.11 -0.58 -1.32
C VAL A 35 -3.28 -0.72 0.19
N GLY A 36 -4.07 0.15 0.79
CA GLY A 36 -4.40 0.06 2.22
C GLY A 36 -4.96 1.34 2.77
N VAL A 37 -5.52 1.29 3.97
CA VAL A 37 -6.10 2.45 4.64
C VAL A 37 -5.02 3.47 5.03
N SER A 38 -5.40 4.73 5.23
CA SER A 38 -4.45 5.76 5.68
C SER A 38 -3.75 5.32 6.98
N ARG A 39 -2.42 5.44 7.01
CA ARG A 39 -1.53 5.08 8.15
C ARG A 39 -1.20 3.59 8.35
N THR A 40 -1.37 2.74 7.33
CA THR A 40 -0.82 1.36 7.31
C THR A 40 0.67 1.27 6.95
N GLY A 41 1.37 2.39 6.77
CA GLY A 41 2.81 2.37 6.43
C GLY A 41 3.15 2.30 4.94
N LYS A 42 2.21 2.58 4.03
CA LYS A 42 2.43 2.61 2.57
C LYS A 42 3.67 3.43 2.15
N THR A 43 3.72 4.71 2.51
CA THR A 43 4.78 5.64 2.09
C THR A 43 6.18 5.24 2.56
N PRO A 44 6.42 4.89 3.84
CA PRO A 44 7.72 4.35 4.26
C PRO A 44 8.14 3.09 3.49
N VAL A 45 7.20 2.18 3.25
CA VAL A 45 7.47 0.92 2.53
C VAL A 45 7.76 1.15 1.05
N SER A 46 6.99 2.01 0.37
CA SER A 46 7.20 2.33 -1.03
C SER A 46 8.54 3.00 -1.25
N ILE A 47 8.90 3.96 -0.39
CA ILE A 47 10.21 4.63 -0.43
C ILE A 47 11.34 3.62 -0.21
N TYR A 48 11.20 2.71 0.76
CA TYR A 48 12.21 1.69 1.02
C TYR A 48 12.41 0.76 -0.19
N LEU A 49 11.32 0.27 -0.78
CA LEU A 49 11.35 -0.58 -1.97
C LEU A 49 12.01 0.14 -3.16
N ALA A 50 11.75 1.44 -3.34
CA ALA A 50 12.38 2.23 -4.39
C ALA A 50 13.88 2.40 -4.15
N LEU A 51 14.28 2.83 -2.94
CA LEU A 51 15.67 3.11 -2.60
C LEU A 51 16.56 1.87 -2.58
N ILE A 52 16.11 0.82 -1.89
CA ILE A 52 16.92 -0.36 -1.61
C ILE A 52 16.77 -1.40 -2.71
N ASN A 53 15.58 -1.53 -3.30
CA ASN A 53 15.29 -2.56 -4.30
C ASN A 53 15.17 -2.02 -5.74
N GLY A 54 15.15 -0.70 -5.95
CA GLY A 54 15.03 -0.11 -7.28
C GLY A 54 13.66 -0.31 -7.93
N LEU A 55 12.61 -0.51 -7.12
CA LEU A 55 11.27 -0.79 -7.62
C LEU A 55 10.44 0.50 -7.72
N SER A 56 9.77 0.68 -8.85
CA SER A 56 8.82 1.76 -9.07
C SER A 56 7.51 1.42 -8.36
N VAL A 57 7.26 2.02 -7.19
CA VAL A 57 6.10 1.72 -6.35
C VAL A 57 5.08 2.84 -6.42
N ALA A 58 3.81 2.49 -6.65
CA ALA A 58 2.71 3.43 -6.55
C ALA A 58 1.87 3.14 -5.31
N ASN A 59 1.39 4.18 -4.64
CA ASN A 59 0.49 4.03 -3.50
C ASN A 59 -0.94 4.37 -3.91
N TYR A 60 -1.89 3.54 -3.47
CA TYR A 60 -3.31 3.81 -3.62
C TYR A 60 -3.98 3.80 -2.25
N PRO A 61 -4.51 4.94 -1.80
CA PRO A 61 -5.28 5.00 -0.57
C PRO A 61 -6.65 4.34 -0.79
N LEU A 62 -7.00 3.35 0.03
CA LEU A 62 -8.39 2.90 0.12
C LEU A 62 -9.18 3.97 0.90
N VAL A 63 -10.20 4.56 0.27
CA VAL A 63 -11.09 5.53 0.91
C VAL A 63 -12.48 4.93 1.13
N ASP A 64 -13.33 5.65 1.84
CA ASP A 64 -14.64 5.14 2.30
C ASP A 64 -15.49 4.59 1.14
N LEU A 65 -15.45 5.22 -0.03
CA LEU A 65 -16.21 4.77 -1.21
C LEU A 65 -15.84 3.35 -1.66
N GLU A 66 -14.55 3.01 -1.72
CA GLU A 66 -14.12 1.65 -2.09
C GLU A 66 -14.41 0.64 -0.98
N LEU A 67 -14.25 1.07 0.27
CA LEU A 67 -14.45 0.22 1.44
C LEU A 67 -15.93 -0.14 1.62
N GLU A 68 -16.84 0.81 1.43
CA GLU A 68 -18.28 0.59 1.50
C GLU A 68 -18.81 -0.21 0.31
N SER A 69 -18.35 0.10 -0.91
CA SER A 69 -18.79 -0.63 -2.10
C SER A 69 -18.25 -2.06 -2.18
N GLN A 70 -17.21 -2.39 -1.40
CA GLN A 70 -16.53 -3.70 -1.43
C GLN A 70 -16.11 -4.09 -2.86
N GLN A 71 -15.77 -3.10 -3.68
CA GLN A 71 -15.35 -3.29 -5.06
C GLN A 71 -13.97 -2.70 -5.27
N LEU A 72 -13.14 -3.45 -6.00
CA LEU A 72 -11.86 -2.92 -6.42
C LEU A 72 -12.10 -1.82 -7.47
N PRO A 73 -11.47 -0.63 -7.32
CA PRO A 73 -11.55 0.45 -8.31
C PRO A 73 -11.27 -0.03 -9.73
N ASN A 74 -12.02 0.48 -10.70
CA ASN A 74 -11.80 0.15 -12.12
C ASN A 74 -10.36 0.48 -12.56
N SER A 75 -9.76 1.53 -11.99
CA SER A 75 -8.37 1.92 -12.19
C SER A 75 -7.36 0.84 -11.78
N LEU A 76 -7.71 0.00 -10.80
CA LEU A 76 -6.84 -1.06 -10.27
C LEU A 76 -7.12 -2.43 -10.86
N LYS A 77 -8.33 -2.69 -11.38
CA LYS A 77 -8.74 -4.02 -11.91
C LYS A 77 -7.75 -4.58 -12.93
N ARG A 78 -7.27 -3.74 -13.87
CA ARG A 78 -6.31 -4.12 -14.92
C ARG A 78 -4.91 -4.46 -14.38
N PHE A 79 -4.60 -4.07 -13.14
CA PHE A 79 -3.29 -4.21 -12.53
C PHE A 79 -3.28 -5.18 -11.34
N LYS A 80 -4.31 -6.02 -11.21
CA LYS A 80 -4.50 -6.93 -10.07
C LYS A 80 -3.24 -7.74 -9.71
N ASN A 81 -2.48 -8.17 -10.71
CA ASN A 81 -1.27 -8.98 -10.56
C ASN A 81 -0.08 -8.26 -9.90
N LYS A 82 -0.13 -6.94 -9.74
CA LYS A 82 0.90 -6.15 -9.05
C LYS A 82 0.41 -5.44 -7.80
N ILE A 83 -0.81 -5.76 -7.34
CA ILE A 83 -1.38 -5.16 -6.14
C ILE A 83 -0.90 -5.92 -4.90
N PHE A 84 -0.52 -5.18 -3.87
CA PHE A 84 -0.22 -5.73 -2.55
C PHE A 84 -0.91 -4.90 -1.45
N GLY A 85 -1.62 -5.57 -0.54
CA GLY A 85 -2.34 -4.94 0.55
C GLY A 85 -1.50 -4.77 1.82
N LEU A 86 -1.67 -3.65 2.51
CA LEU A 86 -1.21 -3.46 3.90
C LEU A 86 -2.43 -3.29 4.80
N THR A 87 -2.50 -4.11 5.84
CA THR A 87 -3.44 -3.96 6.96
C THR A 87 -2.68 -3.68 8.25
N ILE A 88 -3.40 -3.33 9.30
CA ILE A 88 -2.86 -3.03 10.62
C ILE A 88 -3.94 -3.27 11.68
N ALA A 89 -3.54 -3.66 12.88
CA ALA A 89 -4.45 -3.84 14.00
C ALA A 89 -5.24 -2.53 14.27
N PRO A 90 -6.58 -2.60 14.42
CA PRO A 90 -7.42 -1.41 14.63
C PRO A 90 -6.95 -0.53 15.78
N LYS A 91 -6.60 -1.13 16.93
CA LYS A 91 -6.10 -0.38 18.10
C LYS A 91 -4.83 0.41 17.76
N ARG A 92 -3.89 -0.21 17.05
CA ARG A 92 -2.65 0.44 16.65
C ARG A 92 -2.90 1.57 15.65
N LEU A 93 -3.80 1.35 14.69
CA LEU A 93 -4.18 2.38 13.73
C LEU A 93 -4.81 3.60 14.42
N GLN A 94 -5.72 3.36 15.37
CA GLN A 94 -6.33 4.40 16.18
C GLN A 94 -5.25 5.24 16.87
N GLU A 95 -4.32 4.63 17.61
CA GLU A 95 -3.23 5.35 18.30
C GLU A 95 -2.41 6.24 17.34
N ILE A 96 -2.10 5.75 16.14
CA ILE A 96 -1.35 6.51 15.13
C ILE A 96 -2.19 7.68 14.60
N ARG A 97 -3.49 7.45 14.36
CA ARG A 97 -4.40 8.48 13.85
C ARG A 97 -4.70 9.54 14.90
N GLU A 98 -4.88 9.18 16.16
CA GLU A 98 -5.07 10.11 17.29
C GLU A 98 -3.88 11.05 17.42
N LYS A 99 -2.64 10.53 17.35
CA LYS A 99 -1.43 11.36 17.36
C LYS A 99 -1.35 12.32 16.18
N ARG A 100 -1.83 11.93 15.00
CA ARG A 100 -1.83 12.79 13.80
C ARG A 100 -2.92 13.86 13.86
N ARG A 101 -4.14 13.44 14.21
CA ARG A 101 -5.35 14.26 14.22
C ARG A 101 -6.33 13.68 15.25
N PRO A 102 -6.35 14.22 16.47
CA PRO A 102 -7.16 13.66 17.56
C PRO A 102 -8.66 13.96 17.41
N SER A 103 -9.04 14.93 16.58
CA SER A 103 -10.42 15.37 16.44
C SER A 103 -11.14 14.73 15.25
N GLY A 104 -12.42 14.41 15.45
CA GLY A 104 -13.33 13.93 14.43
C GLY A 104 -13.38 12.41 14.28
N LYS A 105 -14.05 11.94 13.21
CA LYS A 105 -14.32 10.51 12.97
C LYS A 105 -13.07 9.70 12.56
N TYR A 106 -12.03 10.37 12.06
CA TYR A 106 -10.83 9.76 11.48
C TYR A 106 -10.14 8.74 12.37
N ALA A 107 -10.04 9.02 13.67
CA ALA A 107 -9.41 8.16 14.66
C ALA A 107 -10.43 7.42 15.56
N SER A 108 -11.74 7.52 15.29
CA SER A 108 -12.74 6.89 16.13
C SER A 108 -12.64 5.35 16.05
N PRO A 109 -12.82 4.62 17.17
CA PRO A 109 -12.74 3.16 17.18
C PRO A 109 -13.66 2.50 16.14
N HIS A 110 -14.88 3.02 16.02
CA HIS A 110 -15.88 2.49 15.08
C HIS A 110 -15.42 2.63 13.63
N GLN A 111 -14.97 3.82 13.23
CA GLN A 111 -14.47 4.07 11.87
C GLN A 111 -13.26 3.18 11.56
N VAL A 112 -12.26 3.19 12.44
CA VAL A 112 -11.02 2.44 12.25
C VAL A 112 -11.30 0.94 12.13
N GLN A 113 -12.17 0.39 12.98
CA GLN A 113 -12.51 -1.02 12.93
C GLN A 113 -13.30 -1.38 11.67
N ALA A 114 -14.21 -0.51 11.22
CA ALA A 114 -14.95 -0.71 9.98
C ALA A 114 -14.00 -0.69 8.77
N GLU A 115 -13.13 0.31 8.66
CA GLU A 115 -12.19 0.45 7.55
C GLU A 115 -11.25 -0.76 7.44
N ILE A 116 -10.69 -1.24 8.56
CA ILE A 116 -9.82 -2.43 8.56
C ILE A 116 -10.58 -3.66 8.09
N ARG A 117 -11.75 -3.94 8.68
CA ARG A 117 -12.59 -5.09 8.27
C ARG A 117 -12.92 -5.03 6.78
N TYR A 118 -13.30 -3.86 6.28
CA TYR A 118 -13.65 -3.67 4.89
C TYR A 118 -12.44 -3.85 3.96
N SER A 119 -11.26 -3.37 4.35
CA SER A 119 -10.05 -3.54 3.56
C SER A 119 -9.62 -5.01 3.47
N GLU A 120 -9.67 -5.75 4.57
CA GLU A 120 -9.33 -7.18 4.60
C GLU A 120 -10.35 -8.02 3.83
N SER A 121 -11.64 -7.72 3.98
CA SER A 121 -12.70 -8.34 3.16
C SER A 121 -12.47 -8.12 1.67
N LEU A 122 -12.11 -6.89 1.27
CA LEU A 122 -11.77 -6.57 -0.11
C LEU A 122 -10.55 -7.37 -0.59
N PHE A 123 -9.49 -7.45 0.22
CA PHE A 123 -8.29 -8.23 -0.14
C PHE A 123 -8.62 -9.71 -0.34
N ASN A 124 -9.39 -10.30 0.57
CA ASN A 124 -9.82 -11.70 0.50
C ASN A 124 -10.70 -11.95 -0.73
N LYS A 125 -11.72 -11.11 -0.95
CA LYS A 125 -12.65 -11.21 -2.09
C LYS A 125 -11.94 -11.22 -3.44
N TYR A 126 -10.88 -10.42 -3.58
CA TYR A 126 -10.12 -10.33 -4.82
C TYR A 126 -8.83 -11.17 -4.79
N SER A 127 -8.57 -11.96 -3.76
CA SER A 127 -7.32 -12.73 -3.61
C SER A 127 -6.06 -11.85 -3.74
N ILE A 128 -6.12 -10.64 -3.21
CA ILE A 128 -4.97 -9.72 -3.18
C ILE A 128 -4.08 -10.16 -2.01
N PRO A 129 -2.78 -10.42 -2.24
CA PRO A 129 -1.87 -10.72 -1.15
C PRO A 129 -1.71 -9.50 -0.24
N TYR A 130 -1.78 -9.70 1.08
CA TYR A 130 -1.62 -8.62 2.05
C TYR A 130 -0.88 -9.05 3.32
N ILE A 131 -0.32 -8.09 4.06
CA ILE A 131 0.37 -8.33 5.34
C ILE A 131 -0.11 -7.36 6.41
N ASP A 132 -0.12 -7.83 7.66
CA ASP A 132 -0.32 -7.01 8.85
C ASP A 132 0.99 -6.33 9.25
N THR A 133 0.99 -5.00 9.28
CA THR A 133 2.17 -4.17 9.58
C THR A 133 2.31 -3.80 11.06
N THR A 134 1.52 -4.37 11.97
CA THR A 134 1.40 -3.90 13.36
C THR A 134 2.72 -3.96 14.14
N THR A 135 3.49 -5.04 13.96
CA THR A 135 4.68 -5.34 14.77
C THR A 135 5.94 -5.64 13.96
N ILE A 136 5.89 -5.45 12.64
CA ILE A 136 6.98 -5.79 11.73
C ILE A 136 7.60 -4.53 11.14
N SER A 137 8.89 -4.60 10.80
CA SER A 137 9.66 -3.49 10.27
C SER A 137 9.36 -3.22 8.79
N VAL A 138 9.82 -2.07 8.29
CA VAL A 138 9.67 -1.72 6.87
C VAL A 138 10.44 -2.71 5.98
N GLU A 139 11.62 -3.15 6.42
CA GLU A 139 12.47 -4.14 5.77
C GLU A 139 11.76 -5.50 5.66
N GLU A 140 11.10 -5.95 6.73
CA GLU A 140 10.34 -7.21 6.75
C GLU A 140 9.12 -7.14 5.82
N ILE A 141 8.40 -6.01 5.81
CA ILE A 141 7.27 -5.78 4.89
C ILE A 141 7.77 -5.83 3.43
N ALA A 142 8.84 -5.11 3.12
CA ALA A 142 9.42 -5.08 1.77
C ALA A 142 9.87 -6.48 1.31
N THR A 143 10.46 -7.27 2.21
CA THR A 143 10.88 -8.65 1.96
C THR A 143 9.68 -9.56 1.66
N SER A 144 8.58 -9.42 2.41
CA SER A 144 7.34 -10.18 2.18
C SER A 144 6.70 -9.84 0.83
N ILE A 145 6.64 -8.55 0.49
CA ILE A 145 6.14 -8.06 -0.79
C ILE A 145 6.95 -8.70 -1.94
N ARG A 146 8.28 -8.63 -1.87
CA ARG A 146 9.15 -9.19 -2.91
C ARG A 146 8.99 -10.70 -3.06
N THR A 147 8.99 -11.42 -1.94
CA THR A 147 8.79 -12.87 -1.91
C THR A 147 7.49 -13.24 -2.62
N ARG A 148 6.37 -12.59 -2.28
CA ARG A 148 5.06 -12.95 -2.83
C ARG A 148 4.85 -12.53 -4.30
N LEU A 149 5.46 -11.43 -4.74
CA LEU A 149 5.30 -10.96 -6.12
C LEU A 149 6.31 -11.56 -7.10
N PHE A 150 7.52 -11.90 -6.65
CA PHE A 150 8.59 -12.36 -7.53
C PHE A 150 8.90 -13.87 -7.41
N ASN A 151 8.48 -14.57 -6.35
CA ASN A 151 8.65 -16.03 -6.31
C ASN A 151 7.60 -16.80 -7.15
N ASN A 152 6.54 -16.13 -7.62
CA ASN A 152 5.59 -16.69 -8.58
C ASN A 152 6.10 -16.60 -10.05
N ARG A 153 7.39 -16.31 -10.26
CA ARG A 153 8.03 -16.19 -11.59
C ARG A 153 9.06 -17.31 -11.87
N ILE A 154 9.06 -18.38 -11.08
CA ILE A 154 9.91 -19.57 -11.30
C ILE A 154 9.01 -20.75 -11.67
#